data_AF-A0A0M3IVV6-F1
#
_entry.id   AF-A0A0M3IVV6-F1
#
_cell.length_a   1.000
_cell.length_b   1.000
_cell.length_c   1.000
_cell.angle_alpha   90.00
_cell.angle_beta   90.00
_cell.angle_gamma   90.00
#
_symmetry.space_group_name_H-M   'P 1'
#
loop_
_entity.id
_entity.type
_entity.pdbx_description
1 polymer ?
#
loop_
_entity_poly.entity_id
_entity_poly.type
_entity_poly.pdbx_seq_one_letter_code
_entity_poly.pdbx_strand_id
1 'polypeptide(L)'
;MVVLIHGRGVVRAGQWARRLIMNESLDRGSQLPYLRECSKRGWGVLVMNTNHNTFIDRDGRQRTFEVGTSYCKVLFYFMTNLLAKKK
;
A
#
# COMPACT_ATOMS: atom_id res chain seq x y z
N MET A 1 -9.70 -1.91 12.23
CA MET A 1 -9.28 -1.69 10.82
C MET A 1 -7.78 -1.52 10.81
N VAL A 2 -7.06 -2.24 9.96
CA VAL A 2 -5.59 -2.17 9.85
C VAL A 2 -5.22 -1.60 8.49
N VAL A 3 -4.20 -0.75 8.47
CA VAL A 3 -3.68 -0.16 7.25
C VAL A 3 -2.22 -0.57 7.08
N LEU A 4 -1.94 -1.29 5.99
CA LEU A 4 -0.61 -1.78 5.66
C LEU A 4 -0.01 -0.92 4.55
N ILE A 5 1.10 -0.27 4.88
CA ILE A 5 1.88 0.60 3.98
C ILE A 5 3.27 0.01 3.87
N HIS A 6 3.76 -0.18 2.64
CA HIS A 6 5.16 -0.58 2.42
C HIS A 6 5.97 0.60 1.88
N GLY A 7 7.28 0.55 2.08
CA GLY A 7 8.21 1.53 1.49
C GLY A 7 8.18 1.50 -0.04
N ARG A 8 8.51 2.63 -0.65
CA ARG A 8 8.72 2.73 -2.10
C ARG A 8 10.12 2.21 -2.44
N GLY A 9 10.25 1.52 -3.57
CA GLY A 9 11.56 1.10 -4.04
C GLY A 9 11.52 0.09 -5.17
N VAL A 10 12.65 -0.59 -5.37
CA VAL A 10 12.87 -1.58 -6.44
C VAL A 10 12.03 -2.86 -6.23
N VAL A 11 11.52 -3.06 -5.02
CA VAL A 11 10.68 -4.21 -4.65
C VAL A 11 9.22 -3.96 -4.99
N ARG A 12 8.50 -5.04 -5.38
CA ARG A 12 7.08 -4.96 -5.74
C ARG A 12 6.21 -4.73 -4.50
N ALA A 13 4.95 -4.37 -4.74
CA ALA A 13 4.00 -4.07 -3.67
C ALA A 13 3.94 -5.18 -2.61
N GLY A 14 4.03 -4.79 -1.35
CA GLY A 14 3.96 -5.70 -0.21
C GLY A 14 5.19 -6.56 0.03
N GLN A 15 6.31 -6.32 -0.66
CA GLN A 15 7.60 -6.96 -0.38
C GLN A 15 8.49 -6.05 0.47
N TRP A 16 9.18 -6.62 1.46
CA TRP A 16 10.18 -5.91 2.27
C TRP A 16 11.54 -5.90 1.59
N ALA A 17 11.98 -7.06 1.12
CA ALA A 17 13.21 -7.20 0.38
C ALA A 17 13.17 -8.48 -0.46
N ARG A 18 13.60 -8.38 -1.73
CA ARG A 18 13.76 -9.56 -2.61
C ARG A 18 14.73 -10.57 -2.00
N ARG A 19 15.81 -10.09 -1.36
CA ARG A 19 16.83 -10.94 -0.72
C ARG A 19 16.24 -11.79 0.41
N LEU A 20 15.36 -11.23 1.25
CA LEU A 20 14.70 -11.97 2.34
C LEU A 20 13.73 -13.03 1.80
N ILE A 21 13.02 -12.73 0.72
CA ILE A 21 12.12 -13.71 0.08
C ILE A 21 12.93 -14.90 -0.45
N MET A 22 14.05 -14.63 -1.13
CA MET A 22 14.88 -15.67 -1.74
C MET A 22 15.65 -16.49 -0.70
N ASN A 23 16.15 -15.85 0.36
CA ASN A 23 17.06 -16.50 1.31
C ASN A 23 16.35 -17.07 2.56
N GLU A 24 15.20 -16.53 2.94
CA GLU A 24 14.52 -16.92 4.18
C GLU A 24 13.12 -17.48 3.91
N SER A 25 12.19 -16.64 3.42
CA SER A 25 10.83 -17.05 3.04
C SER A 25 10.00 -15.86 2.57
N LEU A 26 8.88 -16.15 1.89
CA LEU A 26 7.82 -15.17 1.63
C LEU A 26 7.31 -14.50 2.91
N ASP A 27 7.27 -15.24 4.02
CA ASP A 27 6.73 -14.75 5.28
C ASP A 27 7.63 -13.66 5.87
N ARG A 28 8.94 -13.87 5.86
CA ARG A 28 9.89 -12.87 6.35
C ARG A 28 10.15 -11.74 5.36
N GLY A 29 9.88 -11.98 4.07
CA GLY A 29 10.12 -11.02 3.00
C GLY A 29 8.89 -10.23 2.53
N SER A 30 7.71 -10.39 3.13
CA SER A 30 6.48 -9.73 2.66
C SER A 30 5.46 -9.36 3.74
N GLN A 31 4.43 -8.62 3.35
CA GLN A 31 3.27 -8.25 4.18
C GLN A 31 2.28 -9.42 4.41
N LEU A 32 2.47 -10.57 3.77
CA LEU A 32 1.53 -11.71 3.81
C LEU A 32 1.23 -12.24 5.23
N PRO A 33 2.19 -12.35 6.17
CA PRO A 33 1.88 -12.78 7.53
C PRO A 33 0.89 -11.84 8.22
N TYR A 34 1.03 -10.53 8.04
CA TYR A 34 0.14 -9.54 8.63
C TYR A 34 -1.28 -9.62 8.06
N LEU A 35 -1.40 -9.84 6.75
CA LEU A 35 -2.69 -10.10 6.10
C LEU A 35 -3.36 -11.35 6.67
N ARG A 36 -2.62 -12.45 6.84
CA ARG A 36 -3.13 -13.68 7.44
C ARG A 36 -3.58 -13.48 8.88
N GLU A 37 -2.82 -12.75 9.69
CA GLU A 37 -3.21 -12.46 11.07
C GLU A 37 -4.44 -11.55 11.17
N CYS A 38 -4.54 -10.53 10.30
CA CYS A 38 -5.73 -9.70 10.26
C CYS A 38 -6.97 -10.50 9.81
N SER A 39 -6.81 -11.39 8.82
CA SER A 39 -7.88 -12.27 8.36
C SER A 39 -8.36 -13.21 9.47
N LYS A 40 -7.45 -13.87 10.19
CA LYS A 40 -7.77 -14.72 11.36
C LYS A 40 -8.56 -13.97 12.44
N ARG A 41 -8.30 -12.67 12.61
CA ARG A 41 -8.95 -11.81 13.61
C ARG A 41 -10.24 -11.15 13.11
N GLY A 42 -10.63 -11.36 11.85
CA GLY A 42 -11.80 -10.72 11.24
C GLY A 42 -11.64 -9.21 11.04
N TRP A 43 -10.40 -8.72 10.91
CA TRP A 43 -10.12 -7.29 10.76
C TRP A 43 -10.18 -6.87 9.30
N GLY A 44 -10.88 -5.77 9.01
CA GLY A 44 -10.77 -5.10 7.71
C GLY A 44 -9.36 -4.54 7.50
N VAL A 45 -8.74 -4.90 6.37
CA VAL A 45 -7.38 -4.49 5.99
C VAL A 45 -7.40 -3.63 4.74
N LEU A 46 -6.70 -2.49 4.80
CA LEU A 46 -6.39 -1.67 3.64
C LEU A 46 -4.92 -1.83 3.28
N VAL A 47 -4.62 -2.33 2.08
CA VAL A 47 -3.24 -2.47 1.57
C VAL A 47 -2.95 -1.35 0.60
N MET A 48 -1.90 -0.58 0.86
CA MET A 48 -1.51 0.55 0.01
C MET A 48 -0.21 0.29 -0.74
N ASN A 49 -0.23 0.57 -2.04
CA ASN A 49 0.92 0.43 -2.92
C ASN A 49 1.60 1.78 -3.18
N THR A 50 2.73 2.03 -2.52
CA THR A 50 3.50 3.27 -2.65
C THR A 50 4.29 3.39 -3.95
N ASN A 51 4.42 2.31 -4.72
CA ASN A 51 5.02 2.34 -6.05
C ASN A 51 4.01 2.72 -7.13
N HIS A 52 2.70 2.68 -6.84
CA HIS A 52 1.67 3.09 -7.78
C HIS A 52 1.39 4.59 -7.61
N ASN A 53 2.15 5.41 -8.33
CA ASN A 53 2.08 6.87 -8.26
C ASN A 53 1.44 7.48 -9.51
N THR A 54 0.70 6.71 -10.30
CA THR A 54 -0.02 7.21 -11.46
C THR A 54 -1.52 7.19 -11.25
N PHE A 55 -2.22 8.19 -11.77
CA PHE A 55 -3.67 8.22 -11.82
C PHE A 55 -4.15 8.70 -13.19
N ILE A 56 -5.40 8.37 -13.52
CA ILE A 56 -6.05 8.87 -14.73
C ILE A 56 -6.82 10.13 -14.33
N ASP A 57 -6.50 11.24 -14.97
CA ASP A 57 -7.20 12.51 -14.78
C ASP A 57 -8.62 12.44 -15.38
N ARG A 58 -9.50 13.41 -15.08
CA ARG A 58 -10.86 13.49 -15.67
C ARG A 58 -10.84 13.53 -17.19
N ASP A 59 -9.76 14.07 -17.76
CA ASP A 59 -9.51 14.14 -19.20
C ASP A 59 -8.97 12.82 -19.80
N GLY A 60 -8.89 11.74 -19.02
CA GLY A 60 -8.36 10.44 -19.47
C GLY A 60 -6.83 10.37 -19.57
N ARG A 61 -6.10 11.41 -19.16
CA ARG A 61 -4.63 11.46 -19.24
C ARG A 61 -3.99 10.79 -18.04
N GLN A 62 -2.98 9.95 -18.27
CA GLN A 62 -2.18 9.37 -17.19
C GLN A 62 -1.21 10.43 -16.64
N ARG A 63 -1.35 10.76 -15.36
CA ARG A 63 -0.52 11.71 -14.63
C ARG A 63 0.20 11.00 -13.49
N THR A 64 1.38 11.50 -13.12
CA THR A 64 2.17 10.98 -11.99
C THR A 64 2.09 11.98 -10.84
N PHE A 65 1.91 11.50 -9.61
CA PHE A 65 2.00 12.35 -8.41
C PHE A 65 3.45 12.85 -8.24
N GLU A 66 3.63 14.15 -7.99
CA GLU A 66 4.94 14.72 -7.71
C GLU A 66 5.61 14.03 -6.51
N VAL A 67 6.85 13.61 -6.72
CA VAL A 67 7.61 12.65 -5.89
C VAL A 67 7.83 13.13 -4.45
N GLY A 68 7.70 14.45 -4.19
CA GLY A 68 7.86 15.05 -2.86
C GLY A 68 6.58 15.19 -2.02
N THR A 69 5.39 15.22 -2.63
CA THR A 69 4.10 15.37 -1.90
C THR A 69 3.19 14.14 -1.97
N SER A 70 3.56 13.15 -2.80
CA SER A 70 2.74 11.97 -3.10
C SER A 70 2.32 11.14 -1.89
N TYR A 71 3.22 10.81 -0.96
CA TYR A 71 2.92 9.85 0.12
C TYR A 71 1.89 10.38 1.10
N CYS A 72 2.09 11.61 1.60
CA CYS A 72 1.16 12.23 2.53
C CYS A 72 -0.14 12.61 1.84
N LYS A 73 -0.13 13.06 0.57
CA LYS A 73 -1.36 13.41 -0.15
C LYS A 73 -2.20 12.19 -0.52
N VAL A 74 -1.61 11.11 -1.02
CA VAL A 74 -2.35 9.88 -1.35
C VAL A 74 -2.90 9.25 -0.07
N LEU A 75 -2.10 9.19 1.00
CA LEU A 75 -2.54 8.71 2.30
C LEU A 75 -3.67 9.59 2.87
N PHE A 76 -3.49 10.91 2.89
CA PHE A 76 -4.48 11.85 3.41
C PHE A 76 -5.75 11.85 2.58
N TYR A 77 -5.66 11.82 1.25
CA TYR A 77 -6.80 11.73 0.35
C TYR A 77 -7.58 10.43 0.56
N PHE A 78 -6.89 9.29 0.63
CA PHE A 78 -7.57 8.00 0.80
C PHE A 78 -8.16 7.87 2.22
N MET A 79 -7.45 8.31 3.25
CA MET A 79 -7.95 8.31 4.63
C MET A 79 -9.15 9.23 4.79
N THR A 80 -9.09 10.46 4.29
CA THR A 80 -10.21 11.41 4.37
C THR A 80 -11.42 10.89 3.59
N ASN A 81 -11.25 10.37 2.37
CA ASN A 81 -12.36 9.89 1.56
C ASN A 81 -12.95 8.55 2.03
N LEU A 82 -12.13 7.61 2.51
CA LEU A 82 -12.60 6.28 2.92
C LEU A 82 -13.16 6.29 4.35
N LEU A 83 -12.55 7.03 5.27
CA LEU A 83 -13.05 7.17 6.64
C LEU A 83 -14.28 8.08 6.69
N ALA A 84 -14.34 9.15 5.89
CA ALA A 84 -15.53 10.01 5.84
C ALA A 84 -16.76 9.32 5.23
N LYS A 85 -16.56 8.32 4.35
CA LYS A 85 -17.66 7.52 3.76
C LYS A 85 -18.18 6.39 4.64
N LYS A 86 -17.60 6.16 5.83
CA LYS A 86 -18.09 5.16 6.81
C LYS A 86 -19.10 5.73 7.82
N LYS A 87 -19.91 6.72 7.44
CA LYS A 87 -21.07 7.16 8.21
C LYS A 87 -22.35 6.66 7.56
#